data_AF-A0A1F9CZJ7-F1
#
_entry.id   AF-A0A1F9CZJ7-F1
#
_cell.length_a   1.000
_cell.length_b   1.000
_cell.length_c   1.000
_cell.angle_alpha   90.00
_cell.angle_beta   90.00
_cell.angle_gamma   90.00
#
_symmetry.space_group_name_H-M   'P 1'
#
loop_
_entity.id
_entity.type
_entity.pdbx_description
1 polymer ?
#
loop_
_entity_poly.entity_id
_entity_poly.type
_entity_poly.pdbx_seq_one_letter_code
_entity_poly.pdbx_strand_id
1 'polypeptide(L)' 'MGNKRAIITISDQEKQWLTHYTKAHGISMAEAIRRGITCLKTSGGKGSYQKLVNKTKGIWLKGDGLKYQEQLRSEWES' A
#
# COMPACT_ATOMS: atom_id res chain seq x y z
N MET A 1 -3.46 1.92 19.04
CA MET A 1 -4.08 2.73 17.97
C MET A 1 -5.56 2.41 17.93
N GLY A 2 -6.44 3.41 17.99
CA GLY A 2 -7.88 3.20 18.18
C GLY A 2 -8.54 2.44 17.02
N ASN A 3 -9.47 1.54 17.36
CA ASN A 3 -10.30 0.86 16.38
C ASN A 3 -11.25 1.87 15.71
N LYS A 4 -11.14 2.02 14.39
CA LYS A 4 -12.07 2.82 13.58
C LYS A 4 -13.11 1.90 12.93
N ARG A 5 -14.38 2.31 12.96
CA ARG A 5 -15.47 1.61 12.27
C ARG A 5 -15.53 2.06 10.81
N ALA A 6 -15.78 1.12 9.91
CA ALA A 6 -15.97 1.39 8.48
C ALA A 6 -17.25 0.70 8.01
N ILE A 7 -18.01 1.38 7.17
CA ILE A 7 -19.15 0.82 6.43
C ILE A 7 -18.69 0.62 5.00
N ILE A 8 -18.93 -0.57 4.45
CA ILE A 8 -18.55 -0.91 3.08
C ILE A 8 -19.78 -1.40 2.33
N THR A 9 -19.87 -1.02 1.06
CA THR A 9 -20.88 -1.54 0.13
C THR A 9 -20.20 -2.55 -0.79
N ILE A 10 -20.76 -3.75 -0.83
CA ILE A 10 -20.32 -4.86 -1.69
C ILE A 10 -21.55 -5.50 -2.30
N SER A 11 -21.37 -6.27 -3.37
CA SER A 11 -22.46 -7.03 -3.97
C SER A 11 -22.99 -8.10 -3.02
N ASP A 12 -24.22 -8.55 -3.25
CA ASP A 12 -24.82 -9.62 -2.46
C ASP A 12 -24.03 -10.94 -2.61
N GLN A 13 -23.54 -11.22 -3.82
CA GLN A 13 -22.70 -12.39 -4.10
C GLN A 13 -21.40 -12.38 -3.29
N GLU A 14 -20.71 -11.24 -3.20
CA GLU A 14 -19.49 -11.11 -2.39
C GLU A 14 -19.77 -11.29 -0.89
N LYS A 15 -20.90 -10.76 -0.41
CA LYS A 15 -21.34 -10.91 0.98
C LYS A 15 -21.66 -12.38 1.32
N GLN A 16 -22.35 -13.08 0.43
CA GLN A 16 -22.64 -14.51 0.59
C GLN A 16 -21.34 -15.31 0.65
N TRP A 17 -20.43 -15.08 -0.30
CA TRP A 17 -19.13 -15.74 -0.33
C TRP A 17 -18.33 -15.51 0.96
N LEU A 18 -18.26 -14.27 1.45
CA LEU A 18 -17.60 -13.93 2.72
C LEU A 18 -18.26 -14.63 3.93
N THR A 19 -19.57 -14.81 3.90
CA THR A 19 -20.31 -15.51 4.96
C THR A 19 -19.96 -17.00 4.97
N HIS A 20 -19.84 -17.64 3.81
CA HIS A 20 -19.38 -19.02 3.72
C HIS A 20 -17.92 -19.16 4.17
N TYR A 21 -17.06 -18.25 3.73
CA TYR A 21 -15.65 -18.22 4.12
C TYR A 21 -15.46 -18.11 5.63
N THR A 22 -16.16 -17.17 6.28
CA THR A 22 -16.08 -16.97 7.73
C THR A 22 -16.53 -18.19 8.53
N LYS A 23 -17.61 -18.85 8.10
CA LYS A 23 -18.09 -20.11 8.69
C LYS A 23 -17.08 -21.25 8.52
N ALA A 24 -16.55 -21.45 7.32
CA ALA A 24 -15.60 -22.51 7.03
C ALA A 24 -14.29 -22.37 7.83
N HIS A 25 -13.85 -21.13 8.07
CA HIS A 25 -12.60 -20.84 8.77
C HIS A 25 -12.76 -20.49 10.24
N GLY A 26 -13.99 -20.43 10.77
CA GLY A 26 -14.25 -20.10 12.18
C GLY A 26 -13.77 -18.70 12.60
N ILE A 27 -13.80 -17.72 11.70
CA ILE A 27 -13.34 -16.34 11.96
C ILE A 27 -14.45 -15.32 11.79
N SER A 28 -14.33 -14.17 12.46
CA SER A 28 -15.28 -13.07 12.27
C SER A 28 -15.19 -12.44 10.88
N MET A 29 -16.29 -11.83 10.42
CA MET A 29 -16.33 -11.06 9.17
C MET A 29 -15.25 -9.97 9.13
N ALA A 30 -15.10 -9.22 10.23
CA ALA A 30 -14.08 -8.18 10.33
C ALA A 30 -12.65 -8.74 10.21
N GLU A 31 -12.40 -9.94 10.72
CA GLU A 31 -11.11 -10.62 10.59
C GLU A 31 -10.83 -11.08 9.16
N ALA A 32 -11.82 -11.63 8.47
CA ALA A 32 -11.71 -11.98 7.06
C ALA A 32 -11.34 -10.74 6.21
N ILE A 33 -12.00 -9.60 6.46
CA ILE A 33 -11.69 -8.33 5.78
C ILE A 33 -10.28 -7.84 6.12
N ARG A 34 -9.84 -7.89 7.39
CA ARG A 34 -8.47 -7.52 7.78
C ARG A 34 -7.39 -8.35 7.08
N ARG A 35 -7.61 -9.66 6.95
CA ARG A 35 -6.71 -10.56 6.22
C ARG A 35 -6.69 -10.23 4.73
N GLY A 36 -7.85 -9.97 4.13
CA GLY A 36 -7.96 -9.50 2.74
C GLY A 36 -7.17 -8.20 2.50
N ILE A 37 -7.33 -7.19 3.36
CA ILE A 37 -6.57 -5.94 3.29
C ILE A 37 -5.05 -6.20 3.40
N THR A 38 -4.64 -7.10 4.29
CA THR A 38 -3.22 -7.45 4.47
C THR A 38 -2.66 -8.14 3.23
N CYS A 39 -3.42 -9.08 2.65
CA CYS A 39 -3.08 -9.73 1.39
C CYS A 39 -2.92 -8.70 0.26
N LEU A 40 -3.89 -7.79 0.10
CA LEU A 40 -3.82 -6.72 -0.90
C LEU A 40 -2.62 -5.80 -0.70
N LYS A 41 -2.24 -5.47 0.55
CA LYS A 41 -1.05 -4.67 0.84
C LYS A 41 0.26 -5.39 0.48
N THR A 42 0.31 -6.71 0.69
CA THR A 42 1.48 -7.52 0.34
C THR A 42 1.59 -7.70 -1.19
N SER A 43 0.47 -7.98 -1.85
CA SER A 43 0.39 -8.16 -3.30
C SER A 43 0.54 -6.84 -4.08
N GLY A 44 0.05 -5.74 -3.52
CA GLY A 44 0.01 -4.40 -4.12
C GLY A 44 1.33 -3.60 -4.06
N GLY A 45 2.44 -4.22 -3.65
CA GLY A 45 3.75 -3.68 -3.98
C GLY A 45 4.31 -2.63 -3.04
N LYS A 46 4.59 -3.02 -1.79
CA LYS A 46 5.82 -2.51 -1.14
C LYS A 46 7.07 -2.86 -1.96
N GLY A 47 6.98 -3.92 -2.76
CA GLY A 47 7.99 -4.30 -3.74
C GLY A 47 8.22 -3.23 -4.80
N SER A 48 7.23 -2.75 -5.54
CA SER A 48 7.48 -1.93 -6.76
C SER A 48 8.21 -0.62 -6.48
N TYR A 49 7.70 0.21 -5.57
CA TYR A 49 8.31 1.51 -5.25
C TYR A 49 9.66 1.34 -4.58
N GLN A 50 9.76 0.48 -3.56
CA GLN A 50 11.01 0.31 -2.82
C GLN A 50 12.06 -0.44 -3.64
N LYS A 51 11.66 -1.32 -4.57
CA LYS A 51 12.54 -1.95 -5.57
C LYS A 51 12.98 -0.95 -6.62
N LEU A 52 12.13 0.00 -7.04
CA LEU A 52 12.52 1.11 -7.90
C LEU A 52 13.55 1.99 -7.20
N VAL A 53 13.28 2.44 -5.98
CA VAL A 53 14.22 3.23 -5.16
C VAL A 53 15.52 2.47 -4.91
N ASN A 54 15.47 1.18 -4.61
CA ASN A 54 16.69 0.37 -4.43
C ASN A 54 17.43 0.11 -5.75
N LYS A 55 16.73 0.05 -6.89
CA LYS A 55 17.35 -0.10 -8.22
C LYS A 55 17.98 1.21 -8.70
N THR A 56 17.42 2.34 -8.32
CA THR A 56 17.95 3.67 -8.67
C THR A 56 18.88 4.26 -7.61
N LYS A 57 18.93 3.65 -6.42
CA LYS A 57 19.92 3.93 -5.37
C LYS A 57 21.34 3.77 -5.96
N GLY A 58 22.12 4.83 -5.85
CA GLY A 58 23.53 4.84 -6.28
C GLY A 58 23.76 5.19 -7.75
N ILE A 59 22.72 5.50 -8.54
CA ILE A 59 22.92 6.15 -9.86
C ILE A 59 23.56 7.53 -9.68
N TRP A 60 23.24 8.21 -8.59
CA TRP A 60 23.86 9.49 -8.23
C TRP A 60 25.10 9.28 -7.36
N LEU A 61 26.26 9.65 -7.91
CA LEU A 61 27.59 9.51 -7.27
C LEU A 61 28.21 10.85 -6.85
N LYS A 62 27.53 11.97 -7.09
CA LYS A 62 28.08 13.33 -6.94
C LYS A 62 27.68 14.01 -5.62
N GLY A 63 27.41 13.25 -4.56
CA GLY A 63 27.05 13.78 -3.24
C GLY A 63 25.54 13.87 -3.01
N ASP A 64 25.06 14.92 -2.35
CA ASP A 64 23.64 15.09 -2.02
C ASP A 64 22.81 15.43 -3.27
N GLY A 65 22.04 14.45 -3.75
CA GLY A 65 21.22 14.60 -4.96
C GLY A 65 20.03 15.55 -4.78
N LEU A 66 19.53 15.73 -3.55
CA LEU A 66 18.41 16.64 -3.30
C LEU A 66 18.87 18.09 -3.41
N LYS A 67 19.98 18.44 -2.76
CA LYS A 67 20.58 19.79 -2.88
C LYS A 67 20.89 20.15 -4.33
N TYR A 68 21.41 19.20 -5.10
CA TYR A 68 21.70 19.41 -6.52
C TYR A 68 20.43 19.71 -7.33
N GLN A 69 19.34 18.97 -7.08
CA GLN A 69 18.05 19.20 -7.74
C GLN A 69 17.41 20.53 -7.34
N GLU A 70 17.53 20.93 -6.07
CA GLU A 70 17.03 22.20 -5.57
C GLU A 70 17.74 23.38 -6.22
N GLN A 71 19.08 23.34 -6.32
CA GLN A 71 19.85 24.37 -7.03
C GLN A 71 19.46 24.51 -8.49
N LEU A 72 19.38 23.39 -9.22
CA LEU A 72 18.94 23.39 -10.63
C LEU A 72 17.54 23.98 -10.81
N ARG A 73 16.62 23.70 -9.89
CA ARG A 73 15.25 24.23 -9.96
C ARG A 73 15.22 25.74 -9.70
N SER A 74 16.04 26.23 -8.80
CA SER A 74 16.15 27.67 -8.53
C SER A 74 16.65 28.48 -9.74
N GLU A 75 17.42 27.87 -10.64
CA GLU A 75 17.86 28.50 -11.89
C GLU A 75 16.73 28.76 -12.89
N TRP A 76 15.58 28.07 -12.77
CA TRP A 76 14.42 28.25 -13.66
C TRP A 76 13.39 29.25 -13.12
N GLU A 77 13.49 29.61 -11.84
CA GLU A 77 12.64 30.61 -11.18
C GLU A 77 13.27 32.02 -11.22
N SER A 78 14.37 32.19 -11.98
CA SER A 78 15.04 33.46 -12.30
C SER A 78 14.86 33.80 -13.78
#